data_AF-A0A256J2C3-F1
#
_entry.id   AF-A0A256J2C3-F1
#
_cell.length_a   1.000
_cell.length_b   1.000
_cell.length_c   1.000
_cell.angle_alpha   90.00
_cell.angle_beta   90.00
_cell.angle_gamma   90.00
#
_symmetry.space_group_name_H-M   'P 1'
#
loop_
_entity.id
_entity.type
_entity.pdbx_description
1 polymer ?
#
loop_
_entity_poly.entity_id
_entity_poly.type
_entity_poly.pdbx_seq_one_letter_code
_entity_poly.pdbx_strand_id
1 'polypeptide(L)'
;MTTIDLPNGEYTAVVDSIEDGLATVFFEQDGEEVGNAVVEPDELPADGQHADVILKVEICDGAIFSAQYEPDQTEARSNTAQERFDQLSQRPPSDNES
;
A
#
# COMPACT_ATOMS: atom_id res chain seq x y z
N MET A 1 -21.95 -7.46 9.44
CA MET A 1 -20.62 -7.79 9.96
C MET A 1 -20.05 -8.84 9.05
N THR A 2 -19.33 -8.36 8.05
CA THR A 2 -18.54 -9.16 7.14
C THR A 2 -17.34 -9.66 7.90
N THR A 3 -17.21 -10.98 8.00
CA THR A 3 -16.08 -11.62 8.67
C THR A 3 -15.02 -11.91 7.62
N ILE A 4 -13.87 -11.28 7.79
CA ILE A 4 -12.68 -11.49 6.97
C ILE A 4 -12.00 -12.75 7.48
N ASP A 5 -11.89 -13.77 6.61
CA ASP A 5 -11.26 -15.06 6.93
C ASP A 5 -9.72 -14.97 6.80
N LEU A 6 -9.12 -13.95 7.44
CA LEU A 6 -7.68 -13.75 7.47
C LEU A 6 -7.20 -13.66 8.91
N PRO A 7 -5.98 -14.16 9.21
CA PRO A 7 -5.41 -13.99 10.52
C PRO A 7 -5.14 -12.51 10.83
N ASN A 8 -5.00 -12.19 12.11
CA ASN A 8 -4.69 -10.83 12.52
C ASN A 8 -3.30 -10.43 12.02
N GLY A 9 -3.19 -9.28 11.34
CA GLY A 9 -1.95 -8.86 10.71
C GLY A 9 -2.14 -7.71 9.72
N GLU A 10 -1.03 -7.28 9.12
CA GLU A 10 -1.02 -6.23 8.09
C GLU A 10 -1.10 -6.85 6.69
N TYR A 11 -1.97 -6.30 5.86
CA TYR A 11 -2.22 -6.75 4.48
C TYR A 11 -2.35 -5.56 3.54
N THR A 12 -2.05 -5.81 2.27
CA THR A 12 -2.36 -4.86 1.19
C THR A 12 -3.78 -5.15 0.72
N ALA A 13 -4.70 -4.20 0.90
CA ALA A 13 -6.07 -4.29 0.40
C ALA A 13 -6.19 -3.60 -0.95
N VAL A 14 -6.76 -4.29 -1.95
CA VAL A 14 -7.06 -3.74 -3.27
C VAL A 14 -8.56 -3.69 -3.46
N VAL A 15 -9.11 -2.50 -3.70
CA VAL A 15 -10.53 -2.32 -4.00
C VAL A 15 -10.76 -2.61 -5.48
N ASP A 16 -11.44 -3.72 -5.79
CA ASP A 16 -11.72 -4.13 -7.16
C ASP A 16 -12.93 -3.38 -7.75
N SER A 17 -14.06 -3.44 -7.06
CA SER A 17 -15.29 -2.75 -7.47
C SER A 17 -16.08 -2.23 -6.28
N ILE A 18 -16.87 -1.18 -6.52
CA ILE A 18 -17.88 -0.69 -5.59
C ILE A 18 -19.22 -0.74 -6.29
N GLU A 19 -20.06 -1.69 -5.90
CA GLU A 19 -21.34 -2.00 -6.53
C GLU A 19 -22.43 -2.15 -5.47
N ASP A 20 -23.62 -1.64 -5.75
CA ASP A 20 -24.78 -1.68 -4.83
C ASP A 20 -24.49 -1.12 -3.42
N GLY A 21 -23.50 -0.23 -3.30
CA GLY A 21 -23.07 0.35 -2.03
C GLY A 21 -22.17 -0.56 -1.18
N LEU A 22 -21.58 -1.60 -1.78
CA LEU A 22 -20.61 -2.49 -1.16
C LEU A 22 -19.31 -2.48 -1.97
N ALA A 23 -18.18 -2.53 -1.28
CA ALA A 23 -16.87 -2.60 -1.88
C ALA A 23 -16.33 -4.03 -1.82
N THR A 24 -15.91 -4.58 -2.96
CA THR A 24 -15.16 -5.84 -3.02
C THR A 24 -13.69 -5.54 -2.85
N VAL A 25 -13.07 -6.14 -1.83
CA VAL A 25 -11.69 -5.90 -1.45
C VAL A 25 -10.93 -7.21 -1.47
N PHE A 26 -9.80 -7.23 -2.18
CA PHE A 26 -8.84 -8.33 -2.18
C PHE A 26 -7.69 -8.01 -1.24
N PHE A 27 -7.17 -9.01 -0.54
CA PHE A 27 -6.05 -8.87 0.37
C PHE A 27 -4.85 -9.62 -0.20
N GLU A 28 -3.72 -8.94 -0.25
CA GLU A 28 -2.45 -9.45 -0.72
C GLU A 28 -1.41 -9.40 0.40
N GLN A 29 -0.53 -10.40 0.40
CA GLN A 29 0.65 -10.46 1.24
C GLN A 29 1.85 -10.87 0.38
N ASP A 30 2.94 -10.10 0.44
CA ASP A 30 4.14 -10.32 -0.39
C ASP A 30 3.85 -10.38 -1.92
N GLY A 31 2.78 -9.72 -2.38
CA GLY A 31 2.36 -9.69 -3.78
C GLY A 31 1.55 -10.91 -4.24
N GLU A 32 1.10 -11.75 -3.31
CA GLU A 32 0.21 -12.87 -3.57
C GLU A 32 -1.15 -12.64 -2.90
N GLU A 33 -2.24 -12.91 -3.62
CA GLU A 33 -3.59 -12.84 -3.08
C GLU A 33 -3.77 -13.94 -2.01
N VAL A 34 -4.08 -13.51 -0.78
CA VAL A 34 -4.31 -14.40 0.36
C VAL A 34 -5.79 -14.53 0.72
N GLY A 35 -6.64 -13.63 0.21
CA GLY A 35 -8.09 -13.71 0.41
C GLY A 35 -8.83 -12.49 -0.11
N ASN A 36 -10.14 -12.47 0.09
CA ASN A 36 -10.99 -11.36 -0.30
C ASN A 36 -12.16 -11.20 0.70
N ALA A 37 -12.72 -10.00 0.78
CA ALA A 37 -13.92 -9.71 1.54
C ALA A 37 -14.77 -8.66 0.84
N VAL A 38 -16.06 -8.68 1.13
CA VAL A 38 -16.97 -7.59 0.78
C VAL A 38 -17.11 -6.74 2.03
N VAL A 39 -16.95 -5.43 1.93
CA VAL A 39 -17.06 -4.49 3.06
C VAL A 39 -17.93 -3.30 2.68
N GLU A 40 -18.44 -2.59 3.68
CA GLU A 40 -19.15 -1.34 3.43
C GLU A 40 -18.12 -0.24 3.09
N PRO A 41 -18.36 0.63 2.11
CA PRO A 41 -17.43 1.71 1.75
C PRO A 41 -17.18 2.68 2.93
N ASP A 42 -18.12 2.79 3.87
CA ASP A 42 -17.95 3.52 5.13
C ASP A 42 -16.88 2.91 6.06
N GLU A 43 -16.52 1.62 5.89
CA GLU A 43 -15.39 0.99 6.61
C GLU A 43 -14.03 1.34 5.96
N LEU A 44 -14.05 1.85 4.72
CA LEU A 44 -12.86 2.30 4.02
C LEU A 44 -12.62 3.80 4.27
N PRO A 45 -11.35 4.24 4.26
CA PRO A 45 -11.04 5.67 4.34
C PRO A 45 -11.68 6.37 3.13
N ALA A 46 -12.14 7.61 3.31
CA ALA A 46 -12.81 8.37 2.25
C ALA A 46 -11.97 8.47 0.96
N ASP A 47 -10.64 8.58 1.10
CA ASP A 47 -9.69 8.59 -0.03
C ASP A 47 -9.56 7.23 -0.75
N GLY A 48 -10.04 6.13 -0.14
CA GLY A 48 -10.03 4.78 -0.71
C GLY A 48 -11.39 4.26 -1.17
N GLN A 49 -12.43 5.09 -1.16
CA GLN A 49 -13.79 4.73 -1.60
C GLN A 49 -13.93 4.79 -3.13
N HIS A 50 -12.96 4.26 -3.87
CA HIS A 50 -13.05 4.10 -5.30
C HIS A 50 -12.34 2.82 -5.76
N ALA A 51 -12.71 2.34 -6.94
CA ALA A 51 -12.06 1.19 -7.56
C ALA A 51 -10.58 1.48 -7.87
N ASP A 52 -9.81 0.40 -7.99
CA ASP A 52 -8.36 0.40 -8.28
C ASP A 52 -7.53 1.12 -7.20
N VAL A 53 -8.00 1.16 -5.96
CA VAL A 53 -7.24 1.69 -4.81
C VAL A 53 -6.49 0.58 -4.13
N ILE A 54 -5.22 0.86 -3.85
CA ILE A 54 -4.39 0.07 -2.94
C ILE A 54 -4.36 0.77 -1.58
N LEU A 55 -4.79 0.05 -0.54
CA LEU A 55 -4.82 0.47 0.85
C LEU A 55 -3.93 -0.46 1.66
N LYS A 56 -3.35 0.05 2.73
CA LYS A 56 -2.71 -0.78 3.74
C LYS A 56 -3.67 -0.96 4.90
N VAL A 57 -4.05 -2.20 5.16
CA VAL A 57 -5.06 -2.52 6.18
C VAL A 57 -4.47 -3.42 7.24
N GLU A 58 -4.88 -3.20 8.49
CA GLU A 58 -4.63 -4.10 9.60
C GLU A 58 -5.92 -4.87 9.89
N ILE A 59 -5.85 -6.20 9.78
CA ILE A 59 -6.96 -7.09 10.12
C ILE A 59 -6.83 -7.49 11.59
N CYS A 60 -7.93 -7.37 12.34
CA CYS A 60 -8.02 -7.81 13.72
C CYS A 60 -9.42 -8.36 14.01
N ASP A 61 -9.49 -9.57 14.58
CA ASP A 61 -10.75 -10.26 14.93
C ASP A 61 -11.70 -10.42 13.71
N GLY A 62 -11.13 -10.60 12.52
CA GLY A 62 -11.89 -10.79 11.28
C GLY A 62 -12.58 -9.52 10.77
N ALA A 63 -12.09 -8.34 11.14
CA ALA A 63 -12.53 -7.04 10.61
C ALA A 63 -11.33 -6.14 10.29
N ILE A 64 -11.55 -5.11 9.47
CA ILE A 64 -10.56 -4.06 9.22
C ILE A 64 -10.47 -3.20 10.49
N PHE A 65 -9.35 -3.29 11.19
CA PHE A 65 -9.10 -2.53 12.40
C PHE A 65 -8.61 -1.11 12.08
N SER A 66 -7.75 -1.00 11.07
CA SER A 66 -7.23 0.27 10.56
C SER A 66 -6.98 0.14 9.07
N ALA A 67 -7.33 1.18 8.32
CA ALA A 67 -7.05 1.30 6.90
C ALA A 67 -6.35 2.63 6.65
N GLN A 68 -5.12 2.58 6.15
CA GLN A 68 -4.33 3.74 5.78
C GLN A 68 -4.17 3.74 4.26
N TYR A 69 -4.62 4.81 3.64
CA TYR A 69 -4.27 5.10 2.25
C TYR A 69 -2.78 5.43 2.21
N GLU A 70 -1.97 4.56 1.60
CA GLU A 70 -0.55 4.80 1.36
C GLU A 70 -0.35 5.28 -0.10
N PRO A 71 -0.38 6.60 -0.37
CA PRO A 71 -0.03 7.12 -1.70
C PRO A 71 1.45 6.87 -2.08
N ASP A 72 2.29 6.52 -1.10
CA ASP A 72 3.75 6.44 -1.22
C ASP A 72 4.29 5.17 -1.94
N GLN A 73 3.48 4.14 -2.22
CA GLN A 73 3.95 3.05 -3.11
C GLN A 73 3.95 3.44 -4.61
N THR A 74 3.39 4.60 -4.98
CA THR A 74 3.62 5.17 -6.32
C THR A 74 4.99 5.86 -6.44
N GLU A 75 5.62 6.23 -5.33
CA GLU A 75 6.94 6.90 -5.30
C GLU A 75 8.11 5.99 -4.87
N ALA A 76 7.88 4.72 -4.55
CA ALA A 76 8.96 3.74 -4.36
C ALA A 76 9.65 3.31 -5.68
N ARG A 77 9.30 3.91 -6.84
CA ARG A 77 10.11 3.90 -8.07
C ARG A 77 10.87 5.22 -8.31
N SER A 78 10.82 6.18 -7.40
CA SER A 78 11.66 7.39 -7.47
C SER A 78 13.01 7.24 -6.77
N ASN A 79 13.27 6.13 -6.03
CA ASN A 79 14.47 6.02 -5.18
C ASN A 79 15.58 5.06 -5.67
N THR A 80 15.60 4.64 -6.94
CA THR A 80 16.76 3.87 -7.49
C THR A 80 17.37 4.47 -8.75
N ALA A 81 16.83 5.57 -9.28
CA ALA A 81 17.46 6.30 -10.38
C ALA A 81 18.38 7.43 -9.90
N GLN A 82 18.12 8.04 -8.74
CA GLN A 82 18.84 9.25 -8.30
C GLN A 82 20.17 8.95 -7.60
N GLU A 83 20.31 7.83 -6.86
CA GLU A 83 21.53 7.53 -6.09
C GLU A 83 22.78 7.23 -6.96
N ARG A 84 22.61 6.84 -8.23
CA ARG A 84 23.75 6.64 -9.14
C ARG A 84 24.36 7.94 -9.68
N PHE A 85 23.61 9.04 -9.66
CA PHE A 85 24.08 10.30 -10.25
C PHE A 85 24.90 11.14 -9.24
N ASP A 86 24.59 11.03 -7.94
CA ASP A 86 25.34 11.72 -6.89
C ASP A 86 26.74 11.13 -6.69
N GLN A 87 26.91 9.83 -6.94
CA GLN A 87 28.21 9.13 -6.79
C GLN A 87 29.25 9.51 -7.86
N LEU A 88 28.87 10.17 -8.96
CA LEU A 88 29.80 10.65 -9.99
C LEU A 88 30.26 12.10 -9.75
N SER A 89 29.64 12.82 -8.81
CA SER A 89 29.88 14.26 -8.63
C SER A 89 30.81 14.58 -7.45
N GLN A 90 31.19 13.59 -6.65
CA GLN A 90 32.21 13.77 -5.62
C GLN A 90 33.60 13.67 -6.24
N ARG A 91 34.06 14.79 -6.82
CA ARG A 91 35.50 15.05 -6.98
C ARG A 91 36.16 14.91 -5.61
N PRO A 92 37.15 14.03 -5.43
CA PRO A 92 37.99 14.05 -4.24
C PRO A 92 38.72 15.40 -4.15
N PRO A 93 39.05 15.87 -2.95
CA PRO A 93 39.73 17.16 -2.75
C PRO A 93 41.08 17.15 -3.46
N SER A 94 41.36 18.20 -4.23
CA SER A 94 42.72 18.50 -4.66
C SER A 94 43.52 19.01 -3.47
N ASP A 95 44.19 18.09 -2.78
CA ASP A 95 45.41 18.36 -2.01
C ASP A 95 46.58 18.31 -3.02
N ASN A 96 47.04 19.46 -3.49
CA ASN A 96 48.18 20.23 -3.00
C ASN A 96 49.54 19.75 -3.57
N GLU A 97 50.16 20.65 -4.33
CA GLU A 97 51.60 20.92 -4.48
C GLU A 97 52.62 19.76 -4.47
N SER A 98 53.30 19.54 -5.61
CA SER A 98 54.77 19.67 -5.79
C SER A 98 55.20 19.34 -7.23
#